data_AF-A0A656GB53-F1
#
_entry.id   AF-A0A656GB53-F1
#
_cell.length_a   1.000
_cell.length_b   1.000
_cell.length_c   1.000
_cell.angle_alpha   90.00
_cell.angle_beta   90.00
_cell.angle_gamma   90.00
#
_symmetry.space_group_name_H-M   'P 1'
#
loop_
_entity.id
_entity.type
_entity.pdbx_description
1 polymer ?
#
loop_
_entity_poly.entity_id
_entity_poly.type
_entity_poly.pdbx_seq_one_letter_code
_entity_poly.pdbx_strand_id
1 'polypeptide(L)'
;MSDRPDDEDTNNNPSRRRFLGGMAALGAGVTLSSYVSAHEKPPADNDKHHHLAGPALDRALRENVKTIVVIYAENRSFNNLFGDFPGVQKPLSSLRPSDYEQRDRDGTLLSKLPPAWGGVLQVGPQTVDGVTYPAGEQFQKDLPNAPFPLKGPNGEDLPLSLVTRDLWHVFYQNQMQINDGRNDRFVAWADAGGLTMGNYSQTQYSLRLWDVASEFVLCDNFFQGAFGGSFLNHQYLISATAPIYPNAAESPAKSQIATLQSFNPQDPRLKPLDKSPGSAMEGPPQFGPSAITPDNYAVNTMAPPYWPTWLRDPHNPDYSKPDLP
;
A
#
# COMPACT_ATOMS: atom_id res chain seq x y z
N MET A 1 -45.64 -25.40 -18.53
CA MET A 1 -46.45 -24.58 -19.46
C MET A 1 -47.23 -23.61 -18.59
N SER A 2 -46.89 -22.32 -18.43
CA SER A 2 -45.97 -21.37 -19.07
C SER A 2 -45.20 -20.63 -17.95
N ASP A 3 -43.87 -20.49 -17.92
CA ASP A 3 -42.91 -19.76 -18.78
C ASP A 3 -42.99 -18.21 -18.79
N ARG A 4 -42.15 -17.62 -17.90
CA ARG A 4 -41.23 -16.45 -18.03
C ARG A 4 -41.73 -14.98 -18.06
N PRO A 5 -40.87 -13.99 -17.69
CA PRO A 5 -39.65 -14.05 -16.85
C PRO A 5 -39.55 -12.96 -15.76
N ASP A 6 -38.64 -13.22 -14.81
CA ASP A 6 -38.04 -12.28 -13.87
C ASP A 6 -37.20 -11.23 -14.61
N ASP A 7 -37.39 -9.94 -14.30
CA ASP A 7 -36.44 -8.88 -14.64
C ASP A 7 -35.52 -8.63 -13.44
N GLU A 8 -34.31 -9.16 -13.56
CA GLU A 8 -33.11 -8.69 -12.86
C GLU A 8 -32.74 -7.30 -13.39
N ASP A 9 -32.85 -6.26 -12.56
CA ASP A 9 -31.94 -5.12 -12.66
C ASP A 9 -31.87 -4.41 -11.30
N THR A 10 -31.13 -5.03 -10.37
CA THR A 10 -30.77 -4.38 -9.11
C THR A 10 -29.30 -3.94 -9.17
N ASN A 11 -29.11 -2.67 -8.80
CA ASN A 11 -27.88 -2.08 -8.28
C ASN A 11 -26.94 -1.34 -9.26
N ASN A 12 -27.48 -0.38 -10.01
CA ASN A 12 -26.70 0.77 -10.48
C ASN A 12 -26.70 1.88 -9.41
N ASN A 13 -25.79 1.79 -8.45
CA ASN A 13 -25.55 2.87 -7.47
C ASN A 13 -24.77 4.02 -8.15
N PRO A 14 -25.37 5.21 -8.41
CA PRO A 14 -24.81 6.23 -9.29
C PRO A 14 -23.82 7.21 -8.61
N SER A 15 -23.30 6.89 -7.42
CA SER A 15 -22.46 7.81 -6.65
C SER A 15 -21.02 7.98 -7.18
N ARG A 16 -20.52 7.07 -8.03
CA ARG A 16 -19.07 6.94 -8.33
C ARG A 16 -18.47 7.85 -9.40
N ARG A 17 -19.25 8.59 -10.19
CA ARG A 17 -18.71 9.49 -11.25
C ARG A 17 -18.86 10.98 -10.97
N ARG A 18 -19.43 11.38 -9.84
CA ARG A 18 -19.81 12.78 -9.60
C ARG A 18 -18.72 13.69 -9.03
N PHE A 19 -17.61 13.18 -8.50
CA PHE A 19 -16.66 14.06 -7.83
C PHE A 19 -15.77 14.89 -8.79
N LEU A 20 -15.39 14.34 -9.95
CA LEU A 20 -14.68 15.14 -10.99
C LEU A 20 -15.64 16.01 -11.84
N GLY A 21 -16.92 16.09 -11.47
CA GLY A 21 -17.91 16.98 -12.08
C GLY A 21 -18.69 17.85 -11.07
N GLY A 22 -18.39 17.73 -9.78
CA GLY A 22 -19.21 18.26 -8.68
C GLY A 22 -18.81 19.63 -8.13
N MET A 23 -17.89 20.36 -8.78
CA MET A 23 -17.50 21.72 -8.37
C MET A 23 -18.09 22.81 -9.27
N ALA A 24 -19.36 22.66 -9.67
CA ALA A 24 -20.10 23.69 -10.39
C ALA A 24 -21.58 23.75 -9.96
N ALA A 25 -21.87 23.91 -8.66
CA ALA A 25 -23.24 24.17 -8.21
C ALA A 25 -23.37 24.88 -6.84
N LEU A 26 -22.36 25.61 -6.37
CA LEU A 26 -22.50 26.47 -5.19
C LEU A 26 -22.01 27.88 -5.49
N GLY A 27 -22.85 28.60 -6.22
CA GLY A 27 -22.70 30.02 -6.51
C GLY A 27 -24.09 30.66 -6.65
N ALA A 28 -24.83 30.69 -5.54
CA ALA A 28 -26.10 31.39 -5.46
C ALA A 28 -25.86 32.91 -5.52
N GLY A 29 -25.92 33.47 -6.72
CA GLY A 29 -26.12 34.90 -6.96
C GLY A 29 -27.54 35.13 -7.45
N VAL A 30 -28.45 35.47 -6.54
CA VAL A 30 -29.81 35.92 -6.86
C VAL A 30 -29.72 37.24 -7.64
N THR A 31 -30.21 37.26 -8.89
CA THR A 31 -30.67 38.50 -9.53
C THR A 31 -31.99 38.26 -10.26
N LEU A 32 -32.90 39.20 -10.04
CA LEU A 32 -34.31 39.21 -10.40
C LEU A 32 -34.57 39.49 -11.89
N SER A 33 -35.76 39.05 -12.33
CA SER A 33 -36.61 39.64 -13.39
C SER A 33 -36.38 39.22 -14.84
N SER A 34 -37.25 38.33 -15.34
CA SER A 34 -38.03 38.58 -16.57
C SER A 34 -39.15 37.56 -16.73
N TYR A 35 -40.39 38.05 -16.77
CA TYR A 35 -41.58 37.32 -17.18
C TYR A 35 -41.44 36.84 -18.63
N VAL A 36 -41.53 35.52 -18.87
CA VAL A 36 -41.88 34.98 -20.19
C VAL A 36 -42.83 33.80 -20.00
N SER A 37 -43.94 33.85 -20.74
CA SER A 37 -45.08 32.94 -20.74
C SER A 37 -44.75 31.46 -20.90
N ALA A 38 -45.63 30.64 -20.33
CA ALA A 38 -45.75 29.22 -20.59
C ALA A 38 -45.97 28.94 -22.09
N HIS A 39 -44.98 28.36 -22.75
CA HIS A 39 -45.18 27.54 -23.94
C HIS A 39 -44.07 26.47 -24.02
N GLU A 40 -44.50 25.21 -24.05
CA GLU A 40 -43.79 24.00 -24.48
C GLU A 40 -42.30 23.89 -24.13
N LYS A 41 -42.02 23.20 -23.01
CA LYS A 41 -40.70 22.64 -22.72
C LYS A 41 -40.39 21.55 -23.77
N PRO A 42 -39.31 21.64 -24.56
CA PRO A 42 -38.78 20.49 -25.28
C PRO A 42 -38.33 19.42 -24.26
N PRO A 43 -38.21 18.14 -24.66
CA PRO A 43 -37.69 17.12 -23.77
C PRO A 43 -36.30 17.57 -23.29
N ALA A 44 -36.05 17.45 -21.99
CA ALA A 44 -34.76 17.76 -21.39
C ALA A 44 -33.67 17.04 -22.19
N ASP A 45 -32.81 17.83 -22.84
CA ASP A 45 -31.56 17.33 -23.40
C ASP A 45 -30.81 16.71 -22.23
N ASN A 46 -30.54 15.41 -22.34
CA ASN A 46 -29.86 14.61 -21.33
C ASN A 46 -28.73 15.42 -20.71
N ASP A 47 -28.73 15.55 -19.37
CA ASP A 47 -27.70 16.20 -18.55
C ASP A 47 -26.29 15.75 -19.00
N LYS A 48 -25.74 16.44 -20.00
CA LYS A 48 -24.32 16.42 -20.31
C LYS A 48 -23.71 17.29 -19.23
N HIS A 49 -23.45 16.69 -18.08
CA HIS A 49 -22.55 17.26 -17.10
C HIS A 49 -21.24 17.58 -17.82
N HIS A 50 -21.04 18.86 -18.14
CA HIS A 50 -19.81 19.33 -18.76
C HIS A 50 -18.69 19.19 -17.73
N HIS A 51 -17.98 18.08 -17.78
CA HIS A 51 -16.76 17.90 -17.01
C HIS A 51 -15.77 18.98 -17.46
N LEU A 52 -15.42 19.88 -16.54
CA LEU A 52 -14.34 20.82 -16.77
C LEU A 52 -13.06 20.01 -17.02
N ALA A 53 -12.33 20.38 -18.06
CA ALA A 53 -11.05 19.76 -18.41
C ALA A 53 -10.03 20.84 -18.77
N GLY A 54 -8.74 20.49 -18.63
CA GLY A 54 -7.63 21.37 -18.98
C GLY A 54 -7.72 22.75 -18.30
N PRO A 55 -7.49 23.86 -19.03
CA PRO A 55 -7.39 25.19 -18.43
C PRO A 55 -8.63 25.65 -17.64
N ALA A 56 -9.81 25.17 -18.01
CA ALA A 56 -11.05 25.52 -17.30
C ALA A 56 -11.13 24.84 -15.93
N LEU A 57 -10.70 23.57 -15.83
CA LEU A 57 -10.58 22.86 -14.57
C LEU A 57 -9.53 23.52 -13.67
N ASP A 58 -8.35 23.84 -14.22
CA ASP A 58 -7.28 24.51 -13.48
C ASP A 58 -7.75 25.84 -12.88
N ARG A 59 -8.55 26.62 -13.63
CA ARG A 59 -9.12 27.87 -13.14
C ARG A 59 -10.07 27.63 -11.97
N ALA A 60 -11.01 26.71 -12.13
CA ALA A 60 -11.96 26.37 -11.07
C ALA A 60 -11.25 25.84 -9.81
N LEU A 61 -10.23 24.99 -9.97
CA LEU A 61 -9.42 24.50 -8.85
C LEU A 61 -8.70 25.65 -8.14
N ARG A 62 -8.05 26.57 -8.87
CA ARG A 62 -7.40 27.75 -8.28
C ARG A 62 -8.40 28.67 -7.57
N GLU A 63 -9.61 28.80 -8.11
CA GLU A 63 -10.65 29.66 -7.54
C GLU A 63 -11.27 29.08 -6.27
N ASN A 64 -11.38 27.76 -6.15
CA ASN A 64 -12.14 27.13 -5.06
C ASN A 64 -11.28 26.36 -4.05
N VAL A 65 -10.11 25.84 -4.43
CA VAL A 65 -9.21 25.10 -3.53
C VAL A 65 -8.07 26.01 -3.11
N LYS A 66 -8.09 26.48 -1.86
CA LYS A 66 -7.09 27.41 -1.31
C LYS A 66 -6.04 26.74 -0.44
N THR A 67 -6.37 25.59 0.12
CA THR A 67 -5.52 24.87 1.05
C THR A 67 -5.58 23.40 0.73
N ILE A 68 -4.41 22.78 0.58
CA ILE A 68 -4.27 21.34 0.42
C ILE A 68 -3.56 20.84 1.68
N VAL A 69 -4.23 19.95 2.41
CA VAL A 69 -3.64 19.25 3.55
C VAL A 69 -3.38 17.82 3.11
N VAL A 70 -2.11 17.40 3.18
CA VAL A 70 -1.70 16.03 2.86
C VAL A 70 -1.42 15.31 4.17
N ILE A 71 -2.23 14.30 4.48
CA ILE A 71 -2.00 13.39 5.61
C ILE A 71 -1.35 12.13 5.05
N TYR A 72 -0.05 11.97 5.29
CA TYR A 72 0.69 10.80 4.86
C TYR A 72 0.62 9.71 5.93
N ALA A 73 -0.10 8.63 5.63
CA ALA A 73 -0.26 7.48 6.52
C ALA A 73 0.69 6.33 6.14
N GLU A 74 0.91 5.41 7.07
CA GLU A 74 1.93 4.37 7.01
C GLU A 74 1.44 3.13 7.79
N ASN A 75 1.81 1.87 7.51
CA ASN A 75 2.32 1.25 6.29
C ASN A 75 1.31 0.14 5.93
N ARG A 76 0.19 0.48 5.26
CA ARG A 76 -0.89 -0.48 4.98
C ARG A 76 -1.29 -0.45 3.50
N SER A 77 -1.45 -1.64 2.92
CA SER A 77 -1.92 -1.76 1.53
C SER A 77 -3.42 -1.50 1.42
N PHE A 78 -3.87 -1.15 0.21
CA PHE A 78 -5.29 -0.95 -0.07
C PHE A 78 -6.11 -2.20 0.28
N ASN A 79 -5.67 -3.38 -0.16
CA ASN A 79 -6.38 -4.65 0.09
C ASN A 79 -6.45 -5.02 1.59
N ASN A 80 -5.49 -4.56 2.40
CA ASN A 80 -5.50 -4.80 3.84
C ASN A 80 -6.58 -3.99 4.58
N LEU A 81 -6.93 -2.80 4.09
CA LEU A 81 -7.85 -1.86 4.76
C LEU A 81 -9.21 -1.67 4.06
N PHE A 82 -9.25 -1.76 2.72
CA PHE A 82 -10.40 -1.41 1.88
C PHE A 82 -10.72 -2.50 0.85
N GLY A 83 -10.18 -3.71 1.01
CA GLY A 83 -10.28 -4.77 0.00
C GLY A 83 -11.70 -5.07 -0.49
N ASP A 84 -12.71 -4.92 0.37
CA ASP A 84 -14.11 -5.13 0.03
C ASP A 84 -14.97 -3.85 0.18
N PHE A 85 -14.35 -2.67 0.11
CA PHE A 85 -15.10 -1.40 0.15
C PHE A 85 -16.12 -1.34 -0.99
N PRO A 86 -17.39 -0.94 -0.73
CA PRO A 86 -18.45 -1.02 -1.73
C PRO A 86 -18.12 -0.34 -3.06
N GLY A 87 -18.05 -1.16 -4.11
CA GLY A 87 -17.87 -0.78 -5.51
C GLY A 87 -16.43 -0.67 -6.00
N VAL A 88 -15.41 -1.01 -5.20
CA VAL A 88 -14.02 -1.08 -5.68
C VAL A 88 -13.93 -1.94 -6.93
N GLN A 89 -13.00 -1.61 -7.84
CA GLN A 89 -12.91 -2.25 -9.15
C GLN A 89 -12.70 -3.77 -9.05
N LYS A 90 -11.94 -4.23 -8.05
CA LYS A 90 -11.65 -5.66 -7.80
C LYS A 90 -11.75 -5.98 -6.31
N PRO A 91 -12.95 -6.28 -5.79
CA PRO A 91 -13.12 -6.67 -4.40
C PRO A 91 -12.29 -7.91 -4.04
N LEU A 92 -11.69 -7.94 -2.85
CA LEU A 92 -10.88 -9.06 -2.36
C LEU A 92 -11.70 -10.36 -2.33
N SER A 93 -12.97 -10.26 -1.92
CA SER A 93 -13.97 -11.33 -1.92
C SER A 93 -14.32 -11.89 -3.30
N SER A 94 -14.00 -11.18 -4.39
CA SER A 94 -14.29 -11.60 -5.76
C SER A 94 -13.12 -12.29 -6.47
N LEU A 95 -11.94 -12.32 -5.84
CA LEU A 95 -10.74 -12.89 -6.45
C LEU A 95 -10.86 -14.39 -6.65
N ARG A 96 -10.26 -14.89 -7.72
CA ARG A 96 -10.10 -16.33 -7.98
C ARG A 96 -8.72 -16.77 -7.47
N PRO A 97 -8.50 -18.09 -7.24
CA PRO A 97 -7.21 -18.59 -6.79
C PRO A 97 -6.00 -18.10 -7.59
N SER A 98 -6.12 -18.05 -8.92
CA SER A 98 -5.06 -17.55 -9.80
C SER A 98 -4.65 -16.10 -9.56
N ASP A 99 -5.48 -15.31 -8.88
CA ASP A 99 -5.25 -13.89 -8.62
C ASP A 99 -4.49 -13.67 -7.28
N TYR A 100 -4.37 -14.69 -6.42
CA TYR A 100 -3.74 -14.55 -5.10
C TYR A 100 -2.78 -15.68 -4.70
N GLU A 101 -2.80 -16.82 -5.38
CA GLU A 101 -1.98 -17.98 -5.06
C GLU A 101 -0.49 -17.63 -5.10
N GLN A 102 0.21 -17.95 -4.02
CA GLN A 102 1.63 -17.68 -3.84
C GLN A 102 2.46 -18.90 -4.21
N ARG A 103 3.64 -18.64 -4.75
CA ARG A 103 4.65 -19.62 -5.13
C ARG A 103 5.89 -19.45 -4.26
N ASP A 104 6.61 -20.54 -4.09
CA ASP A 104 7.90 -20.53 -3.42
C ASP A 104 9.00 -19.95 -4.34
N ARG A 105 10.21 -19.82 -3.81
CA ARG A 105 11.39 -19.25 -4.48
C ARG A 105 11.79 -20.04 -5.73
N ASP A 106 11.53 -21.35 -5.75
CA ASP A 106 11.74 -22.24 -6.89
C ASP A 106 10.58 -22.22 -7.92
N GLY A 107 9.49 -21.49 -7.63
CA GLY A 107 8.30 -21.37 -8.48
C GLY A 107 7.22 -22.44 -8.25
N THR A 108 7.45 -23.39 -7.34
CA THR A 108 6.41 -24.35 -6.94
C THR A 108 5.24 -23.63 -6.25
N LEU A 109 4.02 -24.14 -6.43
CA LEU A 109 2.85 -23.59 -5.76
C LEU A 109 2.89 -23.99 -4.28
N LEU A 110 2.70 -23.02 -3.37
CA LEU A 110 2.62 -23.32 -1.95
C LEU A 110 1.31 -24.05 -1.63
N SER A 111 1.39 -25.19 -0.96
CA SER A 111 0.19 -25.91 -0.49
C SER A 111 -0.46 -25.23 0.72
N LYS A 112 0.35 -24.54 1.53
CA LYS A 112 -0.05 -23.67 2.65
C LYS A 112 1.00 -22.59 2.87
N LEU A 113 0.64 -21.52 3.55
CA LEU A 113 1.60 -20.45 3.85
C LEU A 113 2.47 -20.80 5.06
N PRO A 114 3.74 -20.32 5.10
CA PRO A 114 4.57 -20.43 6.29
C PRO A 114 4.01 -19.57 7.43
N PRO A 115 4.35 -19.87 8.69
CA PRO A 115 3.95 -19.03 9.81
C PRO A 115 4.59 -17.63 9.70
N ALA A 116 4.07 -16.67 10.48
CA ALA A 116 4.80 -15.43 10.73
C ALA A 116 6.07 -15.75 11.54
N TRP A 117 7.25 -15.63 10.91
CA TRP A 117 8.52 -15.86 11.62
C TRP A 117 8.74 -14.78 12.67
N GLY A 118 8.92 -15.19 13.93
CA GLY A 118 8.95 -14.26 15.05
C GLY A 118 7.57 -13.73 15.47
N GLY A 119 6.48 -14.35 14.99
CA GLY A 119 5.12 -14.08 15.42
C GLY A 119 4.40 -12.91 14.74
N VAL A 120 3.10 -12.79 15.00
CA VAL A 120 2.25 -11.69 14.54
C VAL A 120 2.66 -10.38 15.23
N LEU A 121 3.08 -10.45 16.49
CA LEU A 121 3.62 -9.34 17.27
C LEU A 121 5.11 -9.58 17.51
N GLN A 122 5.95 -8.60 17.15
CA GLN A 122 7.38 -8.66 17.41
C GLN A 122 7.75 -8.16 18.83
N VAL A 123 6.95 -7.24 19.37
CA VAL A 123 7.13 -6.64 20.69
C VAL A 123 5.86 -6.86 21.50
N GLY A 124 6.01 -7.19 22.79
CA GLY A 124 4.88 -7.45 23.67
C GLY A 124 5.29 -8.14 24.97
N PRO A 125 4.31 -8.70 25.71
CA PRO A 125 2.90 -8.83 25.32
C PRO A 125 2.17 -7.48 25.22
N GLN A 126 1.08 -7.46 24.46
CA GLN A 126 0.15 -6.32 24.37
C GLN A 126 -1.22 -6.75 24.89
N THR A 127 -1.95 -5.87 25.58
CA THR A 127 -3.31 -6.18 26.08
C THR A 127 -4.30 -5.17 25.51
N VAL A 128 -5.34 -5.68 24.83
CA VAL A 128 -6.43 -4.89 24.26
C VAL A 128 -7.74 -5.57 24.64
N ASP A 129 -8.70 -4.79 25.16
CA ASP A 129 -10.04 -5.25 25.53
C ASP A 129 -10.05 -6.51 26.42
N GLY A 130 -9.07 -6.61 27.33
CA GLY A 130 -8.92 -7.73 28.26
C GLY A 130 -8.30 -9.00 27.69
N VAL A 131 -7.90 -9.00 26.41
CA VAL A 131 -7.15 -10.10 25.78
C VAL A 131 -5.67 -9.75 25.74
N THR A 132 -4.82 -10.69 26.15
CA THR A 132 -3.35 -10.55 26.10
C THR A 132 -2.78 -11.31 24.91
N TYR A 133 -2.02 -10.58 24.08
CA TYR A 133 -1.39 -11.05 22.86
C TYR A 133 0.12 -11.21 23.10
N PRO A 134 0.63 -12.45 23.12
CA PRO A 134 2.06 -12.69 23.29
C PRO A 134 2.85 -12.29 22.04
N ALA A 135 4.09 -11.84 22.24
CA ALA A 135 5.04 -11.64 21.16
C ALA A 135 5.67 -12.98 20.73
N GLY A 136 6.17 -13.06 19.49
CA GLY A 136 6.84 -14.27 19.02
C GLY A 136 5.92 -15.38 18.54
N GLU A 137 4.60 -15.21 18.66
CA GLU A 137 3.62 -16.26 18.38
C GLU A 137 2.81 -16.04 17.09
N GLN A 138 2.57 -17.14 16.39
CA GLN A 138 1.59 -17.24 15.31
C GLN A 138 0.28 -17.78 15.89
N PHE A 139 -0.79 -16.98 15.86
CA PHE A 139 -2.06 -17.35 16.49
C PHE A 139 -2.90 -18.35 15.67
N GLN A 140 -2.81 -18.28 14.34
CA GLN A 140 -3.55 -19.16 13.42
C GLN A 140 -2.64 -20.24 12.84
N LYS A 141 -3.11 -21.49 12.78
CA LYS A 141 -2.40 -22.62 12.16
C LYS A 141 -2.95 -22.90 10.76
N ASP A 142 -2.18 -23.66 9.99
CA ASP A 142 -2.57 -24.15 8.65
C ASP A 142 -3.11 -23.04 7.73
N LEU A 143 -2.32 -21.96 7.64
CA LEU A 143 -2.66 -20.78 6.85
C LEU A 143 -2.88 -21.16 5.37
N PRO A 144 -4.04 -20.81 4.79
CA PRO A 144 -4.33 -21.15 3.40
C PRO A 144 -3.42 -20.35 2.46
N ASN A 145 -3.09 -20.90 1.28
CA ASN A 145 -2.43 -20.12 0.22
C ASN A 145 -3.42 -19.14 -0.44
N ALA A 146 -3.93 -18.21 0.36
CA ALA A 146 -4.95 -17.24 0.03
C ALA A 146 -4.90 -16.07 1.03
N PRO A 147 -5.49 -14.91 0.71
CA PRO A 147 -5.77 -13.88 1.69
C PRO A 147 -6.63 -14.46 2.81
N PHE A 148 -6.30 -14.16 4.07
CA PHE A 148 -7.04 -14.69 5.22
C PHE A 148 -7.28 -13.63 6.29
N PRO A 149 -8.41 -13.71 7.03
CA PRO A 149 -8.69 -12.79 8.11
C PRO A 149 -7.71 -13.02 9.27
N LEU A 150 -7.10 -11.94 9.75
CA LEU A 150 -6.23 -11.98 10.93
C LEU A 150 -7.06 -12.22 12.20
N LYS A 151 -6.68 -13.23 12.97
CA LYS A 151 -7.30 -13.59 14.25
C LYS A 151 -6.29 -13.56 15.39
N GLY A 152 -6.79 -13.25 16.58
CA GLY A 152 -6.04 -13.32 17.83
C GLY A 152 -5.97 -14.74 18.42
N PRO A 153 -5.33 -14.90 19.59
CA PRO A 153 -5.08 -16.20 20.21
C PRO A 153 -6.37 -16.95 20.62
N ASN A 154 -7.48 -16.24 20.84
CA ASN A 154 -8.78 -16.86 21.18
C ASN A 154 -9.72 -16.96 19.96
N GLY A 155 -9.24 -16.67 18.75
CA GLY A 155 -10.03 -16.70 17.52
C GLY A 155 -10.87 -15.45 17.23
N GLU A 156 -10.77 -14.42 18.07
CA GLU A 156 -11.34 -13.09 17.84
C GLU A 156 -10.66 -12.38 16.66
N ASP A 157 -11.30 -11.36 16.08
CA ASP A 157 -10.65 -10.52 15.08
C ASP A 157 -9.46 -9.77 15.68
N LEU A 158 -8.32 -9.76 14.96
CA LEU A 158 -7.13 -9.07 15.44
C LEU A 158 -7.41 -7.55 15.52
N PRO A 159 -7.27 -6.90 16.68
CA PRO A 159 -7.50 -5.46 16.80
C PRO A 159 -6.50 -4.62 15.99
N LEU A 160 -7.00 -3.54 15.37
CA LEU A 160 -6.15 -2.56 14.66
C LEU A 160 -5.24 -1.75 15.59
N SER A 161 -5.54 -1.71 16.88
CA SER A 161 -4.74 -1.01 17.90
C SER A 161 -3.50 -1.78 18.34
N LEU A 162 -3.36 -3.05 17.95
CA LEU A 162 -2.15 -3.82 18.20
C LEU A 162 -1.02 -3.38 17.28
N VAL A 163 0.16 -3.19 17.85
CA VAL A 163 1.39 -3.03 17.09
C VAL A 163 1.82 -4.41 16.60
N THR A 164 1.37 -4.77 15.40
CA THR A 164 1.83 -5.97 14.71
C THR A 164 3.30 -5.82 14.30
N ARG A 165 3.94 -6.93 13.94
CA ARG A 165 5.21 -6.88 13.21
C ARG A 165 5.08 -5.94 12.01
N ASP A 166 6.15 -5.18 11.77
CA ASP A 166 6.29 -4.40 10.55
C ASP A 166 6.76 -5.32 9.41
N LEU A 167 6.02 -5.32 8.31
CA LEU A 167 6.33 -6.16 7.15
C LEU A 167 7.33 -5.40 6.31
N TRP A 168 8.39 -6.06 5.86
CA TRP A 168 9.38 -5.36 5.08
C TRP A 168 8.77 -4.75 3.81
N HIS A 169 9.14 -3.50 3.54
CA HIS A 169 8.66 -2.74 2.40
C HIS A 169 9.88 -2.08 1.77
N VAL A 170 10.76 -2.91 1.23
CA VAL A 170 12.09 -2.51 0.71
C VAL A 170 12.18 -2.71 -0.80
N PHE A 171 12.96 -1.85 -1.45
CA PHE A 171 12.92 -1.60 -2.91
C PHE A 171 13.01 -2.84 -3.79
N TYR A 172 14.02 -3.68 -3.60
CA TYR A 172 14.24 -4.85 -4.47
C TYR A 172 13.27 -5.98 -4.16
N GLN A 173 13.03 -6.24 -2.88
CA GLN A 173 12.13 -7.29 -2.42
C GLN A 173 10.73 -7.02 -2.96
N ASN A 174 10.26 -5.78 -2.92
CA ASN A 174 8.95 -5.42 -3.45
C ASN A 174 8.84 -5.77 -4.95
N GLN A 175 9.89 -5.56 -5.74
CA GLN A 175 9.93 -5.99 -7.14
C GLN A 175 9.96 -7.52 -7.29
N MET A 176 10.77 -8.21 -6.47
CA MET A 176 10.84 -9.68 -6.44
C MET A 176 9.51 -10.32 -6.05
N GLN A 177 8.73 -9.68 -5.17
CA GLN A 177 7.39 -10.09 -4.74
C GLN A 177 6.36 -9.92 -5.88
N ILE A 178 6.39 -8.77 -6.57
CA ILE A 178 5.53 -8.47 -7.73
C ILE A 178 5.83 -9.41 -8.90
N ASN A 179 7.09 -9.85 -9.04
CA ASN A 179 7.49 -10.93 -9.94
C ASN A 179 7.00 -10.71 -11.39
N ASP A 180 7.41 -9.61 -12.01
CA ASP A 180 6.99 -9.19 -13.36
C ASP A 180 5.45 -9.03 -13.52
N GLY A 181 4.77 -8.64 -12.44
CA GLY A 181 3.32 -8.43 -12.42
C GLY A 181 2.49 -9.69 -12.14
N ARG A 182 3.13 -10.86 -11.95
CA ARG A 182 2.44 -12.09 -11.55
C ARG A 182 1.89 -12.03 -10.13
N ASN A 183 2.46 -11.18 -9.26
CA ASN A 183 2.05 -10.95 -7.87
C ASN A 183 1.96 -12.24 -7.02
N ASP A 184 2.80 -13.22 -7.33
CA ASP A 184 2.73 -14.58 -6.78
C ASP A 184 3.96 -14.93 -5.91
N ARG A 185 4.77 -13.93 -5.50
CA ARG A 185 5.97 -14.16 -4.68
C ARG A 185 6.08 -13.25 -3.47
N PHE A 186 4.97 -12.66 -3.03
CA PHE A 186 4.92 -11.86 -1.80
C PHE A 186 5.42 -12.66 -0.60
N VAL A 187 4.99 -13.91 -0.48
CA VAL A 187 5.38 -14.80 0.64
C VAL A 187 6.80 -15.35 0.48
N ALA A 188 7.23 -15.70 -0.74
CA ALA A 188 8.58 -16.21 -1.01
C ALA A 188 9.67 -15.21 -0.61
N TRP A 189 9.40 -13.93 -0.89
CA TRP A 189 10.27 -12.81 -0.57
C TRP A 189 9.57 -11.89 0.43
N ALA A 190 9.06 -12.44 1.53
CA ALA A 190 8.64 -11.70 2.73
C ALA A 190 9.65 -11.91 3.86
N ASP A 191 9.66 -11.02 4.86
CA ASP A 191 10.32 -11.25 6.15
C ASP A 191 9.34 -11.74 7.24
N ALA A 192 8.05 -11.72 6.95
CA ALA A 192 6.96 -12.02 7.88
C ALA A 192 6.11 -13.24 7.47
N GLY A 193 6.59 -14.06 6.53
CA GLY A 193 5.91 -15.28 6.07
C GLY A 193 4.47 -15.03 5.62
N GLY A 194 3.55 -15.90 6.07
CA GLY A 194 2.13 -15.83 5.73
C GLY A 194 1.41 -14.58 6.24
N LEU A 195 1.95 -13.82 7.21
CA LEU A 195 1.35 -12.57 7.68
C LEU A 195 1.12 -11.56 6.55
N THR A 196 1.96 -11.63 5.51
CA THR A 196 1.86 -10.82 4.27
C THR A 196 0.51 -10.97 3.56
N MET A 197 -0.17 -12.11 3.72
CA MET A 197 -1.49 -12.38 3.12
C MET A 197 -2.65 -12.08 4.09
N GLY A 198 -2.36 -11.57 5.29
CA GLY A 198 -3.36 -11.24 6.30
C GLY A 198 -4.15 -9.96 5.97
N ASN A 199 -5.45 -9.99 6.24
CA ASN A 199 -6.32 -8.81 6.16
C ASN A 199 -7.15 -8.60 7.43
N TYR A 200 -7.54 -7.35 7.68
CA TYR A 200 -8.48 -7.00 8.75
C TYR A 200 -9.92 -7.06 8.21
N SER A 201 -10.57 -8.21 8.39
CA SER A 201 -11.88 -8.50 7.77
C SER A 201 -13.06 -7.64 8.26
N GLN A 202 -12.93 -6.99 9.42
CA GLN A 202 -13.98 -6.15 10.01
C GLN A 202 -13.70 -4.65 9.88
N THR A 203 -12.81 -4.24 8.98
CA THR A 203 -12.46 -2.81 8.76
C THR A 203 -13.68 -1.94 8.48
N GLN A 204 -14.71 -2.48 7.83
CA GLN A 204 -15.98 -1.77 7.63
C GLN A 204 -16.65 -1.27 8.92
N TYR A 205 -16.41 -1.94 10.04
CA TYR A 205 -16.97 -1.56 11.35
C TYR A 205 -15.91 -0.94 12.28
N SER A 206 -14.65 -1.38 12.18
CA SER A 206 -13.59 -1.01 13.11
C SER A 206 -12.67 0.11 12.61
N LEU A 207 -12.70 0.47 11.32
CA LEU A 207 -11.83 1.48 10.73
C LEU A 207 -12.65 2.71 10.31
N ARG A 208 -12.51 3.81 11.07
CA ARG A 208 -13.20 5.09 10.79
C ARG A 208 -12.91 5.67 9.40
N LEU A 209 -11.82 5.26 8.75
CA LEU A 209 -11.54 5.66 7.37
C LEU A 209 -12.59 5.16 6.36
N TRP A 210 -13.36 4.11 6.65
CA TRP A 210 -14.49 3.69 5.80
C TRP A 210 -15.61 4.73 5.75
N ASP A 211 -15.88 5.41 6.87
CA ASP A 211 -16.88 6.48 6.91
C ASP A 211 -16.42 7.69 6.09
N VAL A 212 -15.13 8.05 6.22
CA VAL A 212 -14.53 9.12 5.41
C VAL A 212 -14.56 8.75 3.92
N ALA A 213 -14.21 7.52 3.57
CA ALA A 213 -14.26 7.05 2.19
C ALA A 213 -15.69 7.00 1.61
N SER A 214 -16.70 6.82 2.45
CA SER A 214 -18.12 6.81 2.05
C SER A 214 -18.70 8.22 1.86
N GLU A 215 -18.21 9.19 2.65
CA GLU A 215 -18.61 10.60 2.53
C GLU A 215 -17.86 11.32 1.40
N PHE A 216 -16.61 10.91 1.13
CA PHE A 216 -15.72 11.54 0.16
C PHE A 216 -15.31 10.58 -0.96
N VAL A 217 -14.11 10.78 -1.51
CA VAL A 217 -13.58 9.98 -2.61
C VAL A 217 -12.51 9.02 -2.11
N LEU A 218 -12.67 7.76 -2.49
CA LEU A 218 -11.66 6.73 -2.37
C LEU A 218 -11.08 6.42 -3.76
N CYS A 219 -9.76 6.52 -3.89
CA CYS A 219 -9.05 6.12 -5.10
C CYS A 219 -8.57 4.66 -4.94
N ASP A 220 -9.14 3.74 -5.73
CA ASP A 220 -8.78 2.31 -5.74
C ASP A 220 -7.76 1.93 -6.82
N ASN A 221 -7.30 2.91 -7.60
CA ASN A 221 -6.21 2.81 -8.58
C ASN A 221 -5.10 3.82 -8.29
N PHE A 222 -4.77 4.01 -7.01
CA PHE A 222 -3.64 4.82 -6.56
C PHE A 222 -2.48 3.92 -6.17
N PHE A 223 -1.33 4.12 -6.81
CA PHE A 223 -0.13 3.33 -6.57
C PHE A 223 0.96 4.21 -5.96
N GLN A 224 1.80 3.61 -5.13
CA GLN A 224 3.04 4.24 -4.67
C GLN A 224 3.85 4.76 -5.87
N GLY A 225 4.53 5.89 -5.69
CA GLY A 225 5.29 6.54 -6.77
C GLY A 225 6.55 5.78 -7.17
N ALA A 226 7.12 5.00 -6.24
CA ALA A 226 8.26 4.13 -6.47
C ALA A 226 8.14 2.83 -5.65
N PHE A 227 8.86 1.78 -6.06
CA PHE A 227 8.93 0.53 -5.29
C PHE A 227 9.55 0.75 -3.91
N GLY A 228 9.21 -0.13 -2.96
CA GLY A 228 9.83 -0.13 -1.62
C GLY A 228 9.14 0.82 -0.64
N GLY A 229 9.95 1.47 0.18
CA GLY A 229 9.49 1.99 1.48
C GLY A 229 9.34 3.49 1.58
N SER A 230 9.12 3.93 2.81
CA SER A 230 8.88 5.32 3.19
C SER A 230 9.99 6.27 2.76
N PHE A 231 11.28 5.88 2.91
CA PHE A 231 12.41 6.76 2.56
C PHE A 231 12.32 7.29 1.13
N LEU A 232 12.15 6.40 0.16
CA LEU A 232 12.07 6.77 -1.25
C LEU A 232 10.73 7.45 -1.56
N ASN A 233 9.61 6.88 -1.12
CA ASN A 233 8.28 7.39 -1.46
C ASN A 233 7.99 8.77 -0.83
N HIS A 234 8.50 9.08 0.35
CA HIS A 234 8.39 10.43 0.94
C HIS A 234 9.11 11.48 0.08
N GLN A 235 10.32 11.16 -0.38
CA GLN A 235 11.06 12.07 -1.27
C GLN A 235 10.38 12.18 -2.63
N TYR A 236 9.95 11.06 -3.18
CA TYR A 236 9.28 11.00 -4.49
C TYR A 236 7.94 11.73 -4.51
N LEU A 237 7.17 11.71 -3.41
CA LEU A 237 5.94 12.48 -3.30
C LEU A 237 6.18 13.99 -3.49
N ILE A 238 7.30 14.50 -2.97
CA ILE A 238 7.61 15.94 -2.98
C ILE A 238 8.32 16.35 -4.27
N SER A 239 9.26 15.54 -4.76
CA SER A 239 10.17 15.91 -5.85
C SER A 239 9.92 15.20 -7.18
N ALA A 240 9.07 14.17 -7.19
CA ALA A 240 8.89 13.24 -8.30
C ALA A 240 10.21 12.64 -8.85
N THR A 241 11.25 12.59 -8.01
CA THR A 241 12.60 12.16 -8.39
C THR A 241 13.20 11.28 -7.28
N ALA A 242 13.86 10.19 -7.67
CA ALA A 242 14.62 9.37 -6.73
C ALA A 242 15.91 10.10 -6.29
N PRO A 243 16.27 10.08 -5.00
CA PRO A 243 17.51 10.67 -4.53
C PRO A 243 18.73 9.90 -5.04
N ILE A 244 19.82 10.63 -5.28
CA ILE A 244 21.09 10.08 -5.75
C ILE A 244 22.11 10.23 -4.61
N TYR A 245 22.85 9.15 -4.33
CA TYR A 245 24.02 9.16 -3.46
C TYR A 245 25.29 9.30 -4.32
N PRO A 246 25.90 10.50 -4.41
CA PRO A 246 27.03 10.71 -5.32
C PRO A 246 28.24 9.86 -4.92
N ASN A 247 28.89 9.24 -5.92
CA ASN A 247 30.13 8.48 -5.77
C ASN A 247 30.05 7.38 -4.69
N ALA A 248 28.93 6.67 -4.58
CA ALA A 248 28.69 5.70 -3.50
C ALA A 248 29.83 4.67 -3.37
N ALA A 249 30.36 4.17 -4.49
CA ALA A 249 31.43 3.16 -4.52
C ALA A 249 32.76 3.65 -3.89
N GLU A 250 32.99 4.95 -3.87
CA GLU A 250 34.21 5.59 -3.32
C GLU A 250 33.96 6.23 -1.95
N SER A 251 32.78 6.03 -1.37
CA SER A 251 32.34 6.61 -0.11
C SER A 251 32.29 5.60 1.04
N PRO A 252 32.10 6.03 2.29
CA PRO A 252 31.77 5.14 3.40
C PRO A 252 30.52 4.26 3.14
N ALA A 253 29.57 4.74 2.33
CA ALA A 253 28.36 4.03 1.98
C ALA A 253 28.54 2.91 0.94
N LYS A 254 29.76 2.65 0.45
CA LYS A 254 30.02 1.58 -0.54
C LYS A 254 29.49 0.20 -0.11
N SER A 255 29.44 -0.06 1.19
CA SER A 255 28.91 -1.31 1.77
C SER A 255 27.39 -1.43 1.66
N GLN A 256 26.68 -0.34 1.35
CA GLN A 256 25.22 -0.29 1.16
C GLN A 256 24.79 -0.55 -0.28
N ILE A 257 25.73 -0.65 -1.22
CA ILE A 257 25.43 -0.93 -2.62
C ILE A 257 24.91 -2.35 -2.74
N ALA A 258 23.73 -2.49 -3.31
CA ALA A 258 23.06 -3.76 -3.53
C ALA A 258 23.90 -4.72 -4.37
N THR A 259 23.94 -5.99 -3.96
CA THR A 259 24.47 -7.09 -4.79
C THR A 259 23.33 -7.78 -5.52
N LEU A 260 23.35 -7.71 -6.85
CA LEU A 260 22.28 -8.21 -7.72
C LEU A 260 22.58 -9.61 -8.27
N GLN A 261 21.56 -10.30 -8.78
CA GLN A 261 21.72 -11.63 -9.40
C GLN A 261 22.47 -11.60 -10.73
N SER A 262 22.54 -10.44 -11.38
CA SER A 262 23.33 -10.23 -12.59
C SER A 262 24.19 -8.97 -12.48
N PHE A 263 25.06 -8.76 -13.47
CA PHE A 263 25.88 -7.54 -13.58
C PHE A 263 25.09 -6.33 -14.12
N ASN A 264 23.82 -6.51 -14.49
CA ASN A 264 22.99 -5.39 -14.92
C ASN A 264 22.60 -4.55 -13.69
N PRO A 265 22.97 -3.25 -13.61
CA PRO A 265 22.59 -2.38 -12.50
C PRO A 265 21.07 -2.21 -12.35
N GLN A 266 20.29 -2.45 -13.40
CA GLN A 266 18.83 -2.43 -13.38
C GLN A 266 18.18 -3.79 -13.09
N ASP A 267 18.93 -4.84 -12.73
CA ASP A 267 18.32 -6.12 -12.34
C ASP A 267 17.46 -5.92 -11.07
N PRO A 268 16.15 -6.22 -11.10
CA PRO A 268 15.28 -6.02 -9.95
C PRO A 268 15.49 -7.05 -8.83
N ARG A 269 16.43 -8.00 -8.99
CA ARG A 269 16.61 -9.12 -8.07
C ARG A 269 17.92 -8.99 -7.30
N LEU A 270 17.79 -8.93 -5.98
CA LEU A 270 18.93 -9.11 -5.08
C LEU A 270 19.44 -10.55 -5.14
N LYS A 271 20.75 -10.69 -4.98
CA LYS A 271 21.40 -11.98 -4.75
C LYS A 271 21.20 -12.38 -3.28
N PRO A 272 20.50 -13.49 -2.98
CA PRO A 272 20.43 -14.01 -1.62
C PRO A 272 21.82 -14.36 -1.09
N LEU A 273 22.02 -14.25 0.22
CA LEU A 273 23.22 -14.76 0.88
C LEU A 273 23.28 -16.28 0.76
N ASP A 274 24.48 -16.87 0.77
CA ASP A 274 24.67 -18.33 0.63
C ASP A 274 23.95 -19.15 1.71
N LYS A 275 23.70 -18.55 2.88
CA LYS A 275 22.97 -19.15 4.01
C LYS A 275 21.47 -18.84 4.01
N SER A 276 20.97 -18.10 3.02
CA SER A 276 19.54 -17.82 2.89
C SER A 276 18.79 -19.15 2.72
N PRO A 277 17.67 -19.37 3.44
CA PRO A 277 16.85 -20.56 3.25
C PRO A 277 16.43 -20.72 1.77
N GLY A 278 16.37 -21.96 1.29
CA GLY A 278 16.02 -22.26 -0.10
C GLY A 278 14.52 -22.12 -0.34
N SER A 279 13.71 -22.35 0.69
CA SER A 279 12.25 -22.28 0.65
C SER A 279 11.71 -21.27 1.66
N ALA A 280 10.59 -20.62 1.33
CA ALA A 280 9.81 -19.86 2.29
C ALA A 280 9.43 -20.73 3.49
N MET A 281 9.13 -22.01 3.31
CA MET A 281 8.75 -22.90 4.40
C MET A 281 9.85 -23.12 5.45
N GLU A 282 11.11 -22.83 5.10
CA GLU A 282 12.28 -22.99 5.97
C GLU A 282 12.66 -21.71 6.73
N GLY A 283 12.18 -20.54 6.28
CA GLY A 283 12.47 -19.26 6.94
C GLY A 283 12.52 -18.04 6.01
N PRO A 284 12.75 -16.85 6.61
CA PRO A 284 12.87 -15.61 5.86
C PRO A 284 14.11 -15.64 4.97
N PRO A 285 14.05 -15.05 3.76
CA PRO A 285 15.22 -14.92 2.91
C PRO A 285 16.24 -13.98 3.57
N GLN A 286 17.52 -14.19 3.28
CA GLN A 286 18.61 -13.36 3.80
C GLN A 286 19.34 -12.66 2.66
N PHE A 287 19.52 -11.35 2.79
CA PHE A 287 20.17 -10.50 1.81
C PHE A 287 21.26 -9.65 2.47
N GLY A 288 22.24 -9.23 1.68
CA GLY A 288 23.17 -8.17 2.09
C GLY A 288 22.50 -6.79 2.11
N PRO A 289 23.24 -5.75 2.50
CA PRO A 289 22.78 -4.37 2.39
C PRO A 289 22.33 -4.00 0.97
N SER A 290 21.34 -3.12 0.88
CA SER A 290 20.76 -2.71 -0.41
C SER A 290 20.14 -1.32 -0.35
N ALA A 291 20.68 -0.42 0.48
CA ALA A 291 20.16 0.96 0.57
C ALA A 291 20.46 1.78 -0.68
N ILE A 292 21.48 1.40 -1.45
CA ILE A 292 21.90 2.10 -2.67
C ILE A 292 21.91 1.12 -3.85
N THR A 293 21.41 1.53 -5.01
CA THR A 293 21.49 0.75 -6.25
C THR A 293 22.90 0.81 -6.85
N PRO A 294 23.33 -0.14 -7.70
CA PRO A 294 24.66 -0.08 -8.32
C PRO A 294 24.91 1.18 -9.19
N ASP A 295 23.85 1.85 -9.63
CA ASP A 295 23.88 3.12 -10.36
C ASP A 295 23.58 4.35 -9.48
N ASN A 296 23.79 4.24 -8.17
CA ASN A 296 23.85 5.33 -7.17
C ASN A 296 22.52 5.94 -6.71
N TYR A 297 21.37 5.30 -6.92
CA TYR A 297 20.12 5.77 -6.31
C TYR A 297 20.00 5.28 -4.86
N ALA A 298 19.64 6.18 -3.95
CA ALA A 298 19.31 5.81 -2.57
C ALA A 298 17.85 5.36 -2.51
N VAL A 299 17.62 4.06 -2.28
CA VAL A 299 16.30 3.44 -2.45
C VAL A 299 15.72 2.84 -1.17
N ASN A 300 16.54 2.64 -0.14
CA ASN A 300 16.06 2.29 1.20
C ASN A 300 16.62 3.28 2.25
N THR A 301 16.08 3.19 3.47
CA THR A 301 16.37 4.12 4.57
C THR A 301 17.86 4.31 4.82
N MET A 302 18.29 5.57 4.79
CA MET A 302 19.62 6.03 5.18
C MET A 302 19.49 7.05 6.30
N ALA A 303 20.47 7.09 7.21
CA ALA A 303 20.54 8.11 8.26
C ALA A 303 21.35 9.33 7.77
N PRO A 304 21.00 10.55 8.21
CA PRO A 304 21.79 11.74 7.89
C PRO A 304 23.15 11.72 8.63
N PRO A 305 24.14 12.49 8.14
CA PRO A 305 25.45 12.60 8.79
C PRO A 305 25.43 13.47 10.07
N TYR A 306 24.25 13.88 10.55
CA TYR A 306 24.03 14.70 11.73
C TYR A 306 22.81 14.24 12.51
N TRP A 307 22.63 14.71 13.75
CA TRP A 307 21.48 14.35 14.57
C TRP A 307 20.15 14.79 13.92
N PRO A 308 19.12 13.91 13.82
CA PRO A 308 19.05 12.53 14.30
C PRO A 308 19.73 11.50 13.39
N THR A 309 20.63 10.69 13.95
CA THR A 309 21.34 9.58 13.28
C THR A 309 21.28 8.31 14.16
N TRP A 310 21.59 7.13 13.60
CA TRP A 310 21.62 5.87 14.34
C TRP A 310 22.71 5.82 15.42
N LEU A 311 23.88 6.38 15.13
CA LEU A 311 25.04 6.34 16.01
C LEU A 311 25.76 7.69 15.96
N ARG A 312 25.79 8.39 17.10
CA ARG A 312 26.47 9.69 17.25
C ARG A 312 27.98 9.49 17.37
N ASP A 313 28.75 10.43 16.83
CA ASP A 313 30.20 10.49 17.08
C ASP A 313 30.44 10.81 18.58
N PRO A 314 31.17 9.96 19.34
CA PRO A 314 31.47 10.22 20.74
C PRO A 314 32.27 11.50 20.98
N HIS A 315 33.05 11.95 20.00
CA HIS A 315 33.87 13.17 20.07
C HIS A 315 33.13 14.40 19.55
N ASN A 316 32.11 14.21 18.71
CA ASN A 316 31.31 15.30 18.18
C ASN A 316 29.82 14.91 18.07
N PRO A 317 29.07 14.96 19.18
CA PRO A 317 27.74 14.37 19.26
C PRO A 317 26.73 14.93 18.25
N ASP A 318 26.91 16.13 17.69
CA ASP A 318 25.97 16.66 16.69
C ASP A 318 26.02 15.90 15.35
N TYR A 319 27.04 15.04 15.16
CA TYR A 319 27.33 14.33 13.92
C TYR A 319 27.18 12.82 14.06
N SER A 320 26.99 12.16 12.91
CA SER A 320 27.11 10.71 12.79
C SER A 320 28.56 10.29 12.87
N LYS A 321 28.79 9.06 13.38
CA LYS A 321 30.13 8.48 13.39
C LYS A 321 30.65 8.39 11.94
N PRO A 322 31.83 8.96 11.61
CA PRO A 322 32.24 9.27 10.24
C PRO A 322 32.55 8.07 9.34
N ASP A 323 32.71 6.88 9.93
CA ASP A 323 32.98 5.61 9.23
C ASP A 323 31.72 4.76 9.03
N LEU A 324 30.54 5.31 9.36
CA LEU A 324 29.27 4.64 9.12
C LEU A 324 28.68 5.02 7.77
N PRO A 325 28.02 4.05 7.10
CA PRO A 325 27.24 4.30 5.91
C PRO A 325 26.01 5.19 6.18
#